data_AF-F5AP62-F1
#
_entry.id   AF-F5AP62-F1
#
_cell.length_a   1.000
_cell.length_b   1.000
_cell.length_c   1.000
_cell.angle_alpha   90.00
_cell.angle_beta   90.00
_cell.angle_gamma   90.00
#
_symmetry.space_group_name_H-M   'P 1'
#
loop_
_entity.id
_entity.type
_entity.pdbx_description
1 polymer ?
#
loop_
_entity_poly.entity_id
_entity_poly.type
_entity_poly.pdbx_seq_one_letter_code
_entity_poly.pdbx_strand_id
1 'polypeptide(L)' 'HFNRYLCRPRRVEMANLLNLSERQIKI' A
#
# COMPACT_ATOMS: atom_id res chain seq x y z
N HIS A 1 9.41 2.07 15.85
CA HIS A 1 8.76 3.01 14.92
C HIS A 1 7.94 2.18 13.94
N PHE A 2 6.69 1.84 14.27
CA PHE A 2 5.79 1.18 13.30
C PHE A 2 5.38 2.24 12.29
N ASN A 3 6.05 2.27 11.15
CA ASN A 3 5.69 3.16 10.06
C ASN A 3 4.32 2.69 9.56
N ARG A 4 3.26 3.44 9.90
CA ARG A 4 1.87 3.10 9.54
C ARG A 4 1.68 3.01 8.02
N TYR A 5 2.60 3.61 7.29
CA TYR A 5 2.62 3.64 5.84
C TYR A 5 3.66 2.66 5.27
N LEU A 6 3.18 1.72 4.46
CA LEU A 6 4.02 0.89 3.61
C LEU A 6 4.79 1.76 2.60
N CYS A 7 6.04 1.40 2.32
CA CYS A 7 6.85 2.01 1.26
C CYS A 7 6.14 1.92 -0.11
N ARG A 8 6.43 2.87 -1.00
CA ARG A 8 5.80 2.96 -2.33
C ARG A 8 5.78 1.63 -3.12
N PRO A 9 6.88 0.87 -3.28
CA PRO A 9 6.85 -0.40 -4.02
C PRO A 9 5.91 -1.44 -3.39
N ARG A 10 5.90 -1.59 -2.06
CA ARG A 10 4.97 -2.51 -1.37
C ARG A 10 3.50 -2.09 -1.54
N ARG A 11 3.22 -0.79 -1.57
CA ARG A 11 1.84 -0.33 -1.85
C ARG A 11 1.38 -0.67 -3.26
N VAL A 12 2.26 -0.57 -4.26
CA VAL A 12 1.94 -0.93 -5.65
C VAL A 12 1.65 -2.43 -5.79
N GLU A 13 2.49 -3.28 -5.18
CA GLU A 13 2.24 -4.73 -5.17
C GLU A 13 0.89 -5.06 -4.53
N MET A 14 0.61 -4.52 -3.35
CA MET A 14 -0.64 -4.80 -2.64
C MET A 14 -1.87 -4.19 -3.35
N ALA A 15 -1.75 -3.01 -3.94
CA ALA A 15 -2.79 -2.39 -4.76
C ALA A 15 -3.19 -3.31 -5.93
N ASN A 16 -2.20 -3.85 -6.65
CA ASN A 16 -2.44 -4.76 -7.77
C ASN A 16 -3.04 -6.10 -7.31
N LEU A 17 -2.57 -6.66 -6.21
CA LEU A 17 -3.09 -7.93 -5.66
C LEU A 17 -4.53 -7.82 -5.18
N LEU A 18 -4.90 -6.68 -4.60
CA LEU A 18 -6.22 -6.45 -4.00
C LEU A 18 -7.18 -5.71 -4.93
N ASN A 19 -6.74 -5.37 -6.15
CA ASN A 19 -7.49 -4.57 -7.11
C ASN A 19 -7.97 -3.22 -6.52
N LEU A 20 -7.13 -2.62 -5.69
CA LEU A 20 -7.34 -1.34 -5.01
C LEU A 20 -6.36 -0.30 -5.57
N SER A 21 -6.63 0.99 -5.32
CA SER A 21 -5.67 2.05 -5.62
C SER A 21 -4.63 2.23 -4.49
N GLU A 22 -3.42 2.70 -4.83
CA GLU A 22 -2.37 3.00 -3.85
C GLU A 22 -2.84 3.91 -2.70
N ARG A 23 -3.81 4.78 -2.96
CA ARG A 23 -4.40 5.69 -1.96
C ARG A 23 -5.28 4.97 -0.94
N GLN A 24 -5.89 3.85 -1.33
CA GLN A 24 -6.74 3.02 -0.47
C GLN A 24 -5.94 2.06 0.41
N ILE A 25 -4.71 1.69 0.01
CA ILE A 25 -3.80 0.81 0.78
C ILE A 25 -3.18 1.55 2.00
N LYS A 26 -3.30 2.88 2.07
CA LYS A 26 -2.70 3.71 3.12
C LYS A 26 -3.52 3.63 4.41
N ILE A 27 -3.01 2.94 5.43
CA ILE A 27 -3.56 2.91 6.81
C ILE A 27 -2.86 3.97 7.66
#